data_AF-A0A353DYJ6-F1
#
_entry.id   AF-A0A353DYJ6-F1
#
_cell.length_a   1.000
_cell.length_b   1.000
_cell.length_c   1.000
_cell.angle_alpha   90.00
_cell.angle_beta   90.00
_cell.angle_gamma   90.00
#
_symmetry.space_group_name_H-M   'P 1'
#
loop_
_entity.id
_entity.type
_entity.pdbx_description
1 polymer ?
#
loop_
_entity_poly.entity_id
_entity_poly.type
_entity_poly.pdbx_seq_one_letter_code
_entity_poly.pdbx_strand_id
1 'polypeptide(L)'
;DCKNCKARFRADQLEGEVCPSCGSSNLTEARAFNLMFKTFVGPVESEDNVAYLRPETAQAIFVQFKNVLDTCRKKVPFGICQIGKAFRNEINPRNYTFRSRE
;
A
#
# COMPACT_ATOMS: atom_id res chain seq x y z
N ASP A 1 -13.35 -0.17 -12.55
CA ASP A 1 -13.23 -1.53 -13.13
C ASP A 1 -14.06 -1.63 -14.39
N CYS A 2 -13.59 -2.34 -15.42
CA CYS A 2 -14.40 -2.57 -16.63
C CYS A 2 -15.26 -3.82 -16.47
N LYS A 3 -16.58 -3.72 -16.73
CA LYS A 3 -17.50 -4.86 -16.62
C LYS A 3 -17.25 -5.93 -17.71
N ASN A 4 -16.75 -5.53 -18.88
CA ASN A 4 -16.55 -6.43 -20.02
C ASN A 4 -15.24 -7.22 -19.92
N CYS A 5 -14.11 -6.56 -19.68
CA CYS A 5 -12.80 -7.23 -19.63
C CYS A 5 -12.29 -7.53 -18.22
N LYS A 6 -13.03 -7.14 -17.16
CA LYS A 6 -12.66 -7.29 -15.74
C LYS A 6 -11.33 -6.65 -15.33
N ALA A 7 -10.69 -5.90 -16.22
CA ALA A 7 -9.46 -5.18 -15.93
C ALA A 7 -9.72 -4.04 -14.93
N ARG A 8 -8.74 -3.83 -14.06
CA ARG A 8 -8.75 -2.79 -13.02
C ARG A 8 -7.83 -1.66 -13.45
N PHE A 9 -8.32 -0.44 -13.33
CA PHE A 9 -7.59 0.77 -13.71
C PHE A 9 -7.70 1.78 -12.57
N ARG A 10 -6.67 2.60 -12.42
CA ARG A 10 -6.79 3.75 -11.55
C ARG A 10 -7.48 4.89 -12.29
N ALA A 11 -8.35 5.60 -11.58
CA ALA A 11 -9.14 6.69 -12.15
C ALA A 11 -8.27 7.86 -12.66
N ASP A 12 -7.13 8.12 -12.01
CA ASP A 12 -6.14 9.14 -12.42
C ASP A 12 -5.43 8.81 -13.75
N GLN A 13 -5.49 7.57 -14.22
CA GLN A 13 -4.79 7.10 -15.42
C GLN A 13 -5.73 6.83 -16.61
N LEU A 14 -7.00 7.18 -16.49
CA LEU A 14 -8.00 7.02 -17.53
C LEU A 14 -8.16 8.34 -18.29
N GLU A 15 -7.82 8.33 -19.58
CA GLU A 15 -8.12 9.42 -20.51
C GLU A 15 -9.57 9.28 -20.98
N GLY A 16 -10.52 9.57 -20.08
CA GLY A 16 -11.97 9.51 -20.33
C GLY A 16 -12.67 8.25 -19.80
N GLU A 17 -13.93 8.04 -20.23
CA GLU A 17 -14.78 6.93 -19.75
C GLU A 17 -14.61 5.62 -20.53
N VAL A 18 -13.62 5.56 -21.43
CA VAL A 18 -13.40 4.41 -22.29
C VAL A 18 -12.33 3.49 -21.71
N CYS A 19 -12.63 2.20 -21.62
CA CYS A 19 -11.67 1.20 -21.17
C CYS A 19 -10.51 1.07 -22.19
N PRO A 20 -9.24 1.33 -21.80
CA PRO A 20 -8.11 1.28 -22.72
C PRO A 20 -7.75 -0.13 -23.19
N SER A 21 -8.25 -1.18 -22.53
CA SER A 21 -7.98 -2.57 -22.91
C SER A 21 -8.98 -3.15 -23.91
N CYS A 22 -10.22 -2.64 -23.95
CA CYS A 22 -11.28 -3.23 -24.79
C CYS A 22 -12.20 -2.21 -25.48
N GLY A 23 -11.98 -0.91 -25.29
CA GLY A 23 -12.76 0.14 -25.95
C GLY A 23 -14.19 0.32 -25.42
N SER A 24 -14.63 -0.42 -24.40
CA SER A 24 -15.98 -0.28 -23.86
C SER A 24 -16.09 0.91 -22.89
N SER A 25 -17.21 1.64 -22.94
CA SER A 25 -17.57 2.70 -21.97
C SER A 25 -18.20 2.19 -20.66
N ASN A 26 -18.34 0.86 -20.52
CA ASN A 26 -18.95 0.23 -19.33
C ASN A 26 -17.95 0.10 -18.17
N LEU A 27 -17.55 1.23 -17.60
CA LEU A 27 -16.75 1.33 -16.38
C LEU A 27 -17.65 1.45 -15.14
N THR A 28 -17.24 0.82 -14.04
CA THR A 28 -17.84 1.05 -12.72
C THR A 28 -17.38 2.39 -12.14
N GLU A 29 -18.16 2.95 -11.22
CA GLU A 29 -17.75 4.13 -10.46
C GLU A 29 -16.42 3.92 -9.73
N ALA A 30 -15.71 5.04 -9.54
CA ALA A 30 -14.45 5.06 -8.80
C ALA A 30 -14.71 4.73 -7.33
N ARG A 31 -13.93 3.80 -6.78
CA ARG A 31 -13.98 3.42 -5.36
C ARG A 31 -12.60 3.52 -4.73
N ALA A 32 -12.56 3.88 -3.46
CA ALA A 32 -11.32 3.84 -2.69
C ALA A 32 -10.82 2.39 -2.60
N PHE A 33 -9.54 2.18 -2.90
CA PHE A 33 -8.88 0.90 -2.79
C PHE A 33 -7.70 1.02 -1.84
N ASN A 34 -7.70 0.21 -0.79
CA ASN A 34 -6.60 0.20 0.16
C ASN A 34 -5.38 -0.51 -0.47
N LEU A 35 -4.26 0.21 -0.54
CA LEU A 35 -3.00 -0.31 -1.04
C LEU A 35 -2.21 -1.10 0.01
N MET A 36 -2.69 -1.19 1.25
CA MET A 36 -2.08 -2.06 2.25
C MET A 36 -2.54 -3.50 2.07
N PHE A 37 -1.61 -4.46 2.25
CA PHE A 37 -1.97 -5.87 2.31
C PHE A 37 -2.56 -6.18 3.69
N LYS A 38 -3.82 -6.60 3.70
CA LYS A 38 -4.52 -7.08 4.90
C LYS A 38 -4.21 -8.56 5.09
N THR A 39 -3.91 -8.95 6.33
CA THR A 39 -3.72 -10.34 6.77
C THR A 39 -4.38 -10.54 8.13
N PHE A 40 -4.47 -11.77 8.60
CA PHE A 40 -4.98 -12.10 9.93
C PHE A 40 -3.88 -12.75 10.76
N VAL A 41 -3.76 -12.35 12.03
CA VAL A 41 -2.76 -12.89 12.96
C VAL A 41 -3.43 -13.94 13.84
N GLY A 42 -2.96 -15.18 13.75
CA GLY A 42 -3.52 -16.32 14.49
C GLY A 42 -4.24 -17.32 13.58
N PRO A 43 -4.73 -18.44 14.15
CA PRO A 43 -5.27 -19.54 13.37
C PRO A 43 -6.69 -19.30 12.84
N VAL A 44 -7.41 -18.33 13.40
CA VAL A 44 -8.80 -18.01 13.04
C VAL A 44 -8.86 -16.61 12.45
N GLU A 45 -9.45 -16.51 11.26
CA GLU A 45 -9.78 -15.23 10.62
C GLU A 45 -10.91 -14.55 11.41
N SER A 46 -10.54 -13.62 12.29
CA SER A 46 -11.44 -12.76 13.06
C SER A 46 -11.14 -11.30 12.76
N GLU A 47 -12.16 -10.43 12.82
CA GLU A 47 -11.99 -8.98 12.69
C GLU A 47 -11.06 -8.42 13.78
N ASP A 48 -11.00 -9.05 14.95
CA ASP A 48 -10.11 -8.66 16.06
C ASP A 48 -8.63 -8.94 15.76
N ASN A 49 -8.36 -9.85 14.82
CA ASN A 49 -7.03 -10.33 14.48
C ASN A 49 -6.48 -9.72 13.19
N VAL A 50 -7.07 -8.63 12.71
CA VAL A 50 -6.65 -7.98 11.47
C VAL A 50 -5.29 -7.30 11.66
N ALA A 51 -4.33 -7.66 10.81
CA ALA A 51 -3.05 -6.99 10.69
C ALA A 51 -2.78 -6.56 9.25
N TYR A 52 -1.79 -5.69 9.08
CA TYR A 52 -1.39 -5.19 7.77
C TYR A 52 0.11 -5.36 7.56
N LEU A 53 0.51 -5.74 6.36
CA LEU A 53 1.91 -5.60 5.97
C LEU A 53 2.22 -4.12 5.80
N ARG A 54 3.32 -3.68 6.41
CA ARG A 54 3.70 -2.27 6.44
C ARG A 54 3.92 -1.72 5.02
N PRO A 55 3.31 -0.58 4.65
CA PRO A 55 3.51 0.06 3.34
C PRO A 55 4.76 0.94 3.27
N GLU A 56 5.46 1.11 4.39
CA GLU A 56 6.70 1.88 4.56
C GLU A 56 7.45 1.45 5.84
N THR A 57 8.69 1.93 6.03
CA THR A 57 9.51 1.65 7.22
C THR A 57 9.40 2.70 8.33
N ALA A 58 8.84 3.88 8.04
CA ALA A 58 8.85 5.03 8.95
C ALA A 58 8.02 4.84 10.23
N GLN A 59 6.89 4.13 10.15
CA GLN A 59 6.00 3.93 11.31
C GLN A 59 6.72 3.30 12.52
N ALA A 60 7.62 2.35 12.27
CA ALA A 60 8.41 1.72 13.33
C ALA A 60 9.31 2.74 14.05
N ILE A 61 9.89 3.69 13.30
CA ILE A 61 10.72 4.76 13.84
C ILE A 61 9.90 5.66 14.77
N PHE A 62 8.68 6.02 14.37
CA PHE A 62 7.82 6.88 15.18
C PHE A 62 7.36 6.20 16.47
N VAL A 63 6.94 4.94 16.39
CA VAL A 63 6.55 4.16 17.58
C VAL A 63 7.72 3.98 18.55
N GLN A 64 8.95 3.83 18.04
CA GLN A 64 10.14 3.61 18.86
C GLN A 64 10.89 4.90 19.26
N PHE A 65 10.40 6.08 18.88
CA PHE A 65 11.12 7.34 19.11
C PHE A 65 11.52 7.55 20.58
N LYS A 66 10.60 7.31 21.52
CA LYS A 66 10.85 7.47 22.96
C LYS A 66 11.92 6.50 23.47
N ASN A 67 11.85 5.24 23.07
CA ASN A 67 12.82 4.21 23.45
C ASN A 67 14.22 4.55 22.91
N VAL A 68 14.31 5.05 21.68
CA VAL A 68 15.60 5.48 21.10
C VAL A 68 16.14 6.72 21.80
N LEU A 69 15.29 7.71 22.11
CA LEU A 69 15.70 8.92 22.82
C LEU A 69 16.28 8.59 24.21
N ASP A 70 15.61 7.71 24.95
CA ASP A 70 15.99 7.34 26.32
C ASP A 70 17.29 6.51 26.36
N THR A 71 17.50 5.64 25.36
CA THR A 71 18.69 4.77 25.30
C THR A 71 19.91 5.46 24.71
N CYS A 72 19.75 6.24 23.63
CA CYS A 72 20.86 6.88 22.93
C CYS A 72 21.31 8.20 23.57
N ARG A 73 20.54 8.75 24.53
CA ARG A 73 20.81 10.02 25.24
C ARG A 73 21.16 11.16 24.29
N LYS A 74 20.59 11.17 23.08
CA LYS A 74 20.80 12.22 22.08
C LYS A 74 19.91 13.42 22.39
N LYS A 75 20.44 14.63 22.25
CA LYS A 75 19.63 15.84 22.20
C LYS A 75 19.11 16.03 20.78
N VAL A 76 17.89 16.57 20.67
CA VAL A 76 17.32 16.96 19.37
C VAL A 76 18.13 18.13 18.78
N PRO A 77 18.42 18.16 17.48
CA PRO A 77 18.01 17.18 16.45
C PRO A 77 18.94 15.96 16.35
N PHE A 78 18.34 14.79 16.15
CA PHE A 78 19.04 13.55 15.80
C PHE A 78 18.20 12.76 14.78
N GLY A 79 18.85 11.82 14.06
CA GLY A 79 18.21 10.99 13.04
C GLY A 79 18.18 9.52 13.42
N ILE A 80 17.14 8.82 12.95
CA ILE A 80 17.01 7.36 13.01
C ILE A 80 16.83 6.87 11.57
N CYS A 81 17.63 5.88 11.16
CA CYS A 81 17.58 5.31 9.81
C CYS A 81 17.20 3.82 9.91
N GLN A 82 16.34 3.36 9.00
CA GLN A 82 15.94 1.97 8.89
C GLN A 82 15.88 1.54 7.43
N ILE A 83 16.58 0.45 7.11
CA ILE A 83 16.49 -0.25 5.82
C ILE A 83 15.61 -1.49 6.02
N GLY A 84 14.61 -1.67 5.18
CA GLY A 84 13.74 -2.84 5.24
C GLY A 84 12.70 -2.87 4.13
N LYS A 85 12.10 -4.03 3.92
CA LYS A 85 11.04 -4.25 2.93
C LYS A 85 9.75 -3.53 3.33
N ALA A 86 8.98 -3.11 2.33
CA ALA A 86 7.68 -2.49 2.45
C ALA A 86 6.77 -3.00 1.34
N PHE A 87 5.48 -3.18 1.62
CA PHE A 87 4.58 -3.85 0.69
C PHE A 87 3.45 -2.91 0.28
N ARG A 88 3.24 -2.77 -1.03
CA ARG A 88 2.14 -1.98 -1.59
C ARG A 88 1.36 -2.84 -2.57
N ASN A 89 0.07 -2.99 -2.33
CA ASN A 89 -0.86 -3.73 -3.16
C ASN A 89 -1.21 -2.93 -4.43
N GLU A 90 -0.21 -2.71 -5.28
CA GLU A 90 -0.39 -1.94 -6.51
C GLU A 90 -1.35 -2.66 -7.47
N ILE A 91 -2.32 -1.89 -7.96
CA ILE A 91 -3.39 -2.37 -8.83
C ILE A 91 -2.81 -2.87 -10.16
N ASN A 92 -1.90 -2.11 -10.77
CA ASN A 92 -1.24 -2.43 -12.03
C ASN A 92 0.29 -2.37 -11.86
N PRO A 93 0.95 -3.49 -11.50
CA PRO A 93 2.40 -3.55 -11.50
C PRO A 93 2.89 -3.38 -12.95
N ARG A 94 3.64 -2.31 -13.22
CA ARG A 94 4.26 -2.01 -14.52
C ARG A 94 5.72 -1.64 -14.29
N ASN A 95 6.61 -2.10 -15.16
CA ASN A 95 8.06 -1.88 -15.09
C ASN A 95 8.63 -2.44 -13.76
N TYR A 96 9.03 -3.70 -13.79
CA TYR A 96 9.53 -4.54 -12.68
C TYR A 96 10.12 -3.78 -11.48
N THR A 97 11.15 -2.96 -11.72
CA THR A 97 11.87 -2.21 -10.67
C THR A 97 11.13 -1.00 -10.10
N PHE A 98 10.19 -0.41 -10.86
CA PHE A 98 9.52 0.85 -10.51
C PHE A 98 8.16 0.65 -9.86
N ARG A 99 7.46 -0.46 -10.14
CA ARG A 99 6.18 -0.79 -9.50
C ARG A 99 6.10 -2.28 -9.18
N SER A 100 6.76 -2.64 -8.10
CA SER A 100 6.67 -3.96 -7.46
C SER A 100 5.67 -3.91 -6.29
N ARG A 101 5.20 -5.08 -5.87
CA ARG A 101 4.37 -5.26 -4.67
C ARG A 101 5.19 -5.46 -3.38
N GLU A 102 6.51 -5.59 -3.55
CA GLU A 102 7.57 -5.73 -2.54
C GLU A 102 8.74 -4.80 -2.87
#